data_AF-A0A0Q6SRT4-F1
#
_entry.id   AF-A0A0Q6SRT4-F1
#
_cell.length_a   1.000
_cell.length_b   1.000
_cell.length_c   1.000
_cell.angle_alpha   90.00
_cell.angle_beta   90.00
_cell.angle_gamma   90.00
#
_symmetry.space_group_name_H-M   'P 1'
#
loop_
_entity.id
_entity.type
_entity.pdbx_description
1 polymer ?
#
loop_
_entity_poly.entity_id
_entity_poly.type
_entity_poly.pdbx_seq_one_letter_code
_entity_poly.pdbx_strand_id
1 'polypeptide(L)'
;MPRPDGDLALFFPITTKQPDKARFATEIPSIEKRRAGLDADLRLWIILDAFNSDVIGRSFYLEPEPPLGRFRKAFFLPLLREFVARRKSLIEISRFR
;
A
#
# COMPACT_ATOMS: atom_id res chain seq x y z
N MET A 1 0.31 19.32 -13.39
CA MET A 1 0.30 20.41 -12.38
C MET A 1 1.35 20.08 -11.34
N PRO A 2 2.29 21.00 -11.05
CA PRO A 2 3.18 20.84 -9.90
C PRO A 2 2.35 20.84 -8.63
N ARG A 3 2.68 19.96 -7.68
CA ARG A 3 2.06 19.93 -6.35
C ARG A 3 2.96 20.72 -5.39
N PRO A 4 2.57 21.93 -4.95
CA PRO A 4 3.44 22.82 -4.16
C PRO A 4 3.85 22.19 -2.82
N ASP A 5 3.04 21.28 -2.29
CA ASP A 5 3.30 20.55 -1.06
C ASP A 5 4.09 19.25 -1.25
N GLY A 6 4.49 18.93 -2.48
CA GLY A 6 5.11 17.66 -2.86
C GLY A 6 4.10 16.57 -3.23
N ASP A 7 4.61 15.38 -3.52
CA ASP A 7 3.78 14.22 -3.86
C ASP A 7 3.47 13.39 -2.62
N LEU A 8 2.19 13.31 -2.24
CA LEU A 8 1.74 12.41 -1.18
C LEU A 8 1.89 10.95 -1.63
N ALA A 9 2.67 10.18 -0.89
CA ALA A 9 2.78 8.75 -1.00
C ALA A 9 1.94 8.06 0.08
N LEU A 10 1.25 6.99 -0.32
CA LEU A 10 0.51 6.11 0.58
C LEU A 10 1.19 4.74 0.60
N PHE A 11 1.39 4.21 1.81
CA PHE A 11 2.07 2.95 2.03
C PHE A 11 1.11 1.95 2.66
N PHE A 12 0.87 0.84 1.98
CA PHE A 12 0.04 -0.26 2.47
C PHE A 12 0.93 -1.42 2.92
N PRO A 13 0.93 -1.80 4.21
CA PRO A 13 1.79 -2.87 4.67
C PRO A 13 1.38 -4.23 4.11
N ILE A 14 2.38 -5.05 3.81
CA ILE A 14 2.23 -6.46 3.41
C ILE A 14 2.64 -7.36 4.57
N THR A 15 1.88 -8.43 4.82
CA THR A 15 2.16 -9.37 5.90
C THR A 15 1.86 -10.81 5.53
N THR A 16 2.55 -11.76 6.17
CA THR A 16 2.23 -13.20 6.13
C THR A 16 1.14 -13.59 7.12
N LYS A 17 0.84 -12.73 8.10
CA LYS A 17 -0.16 -13.01 9.13
C LYS A 17 -1.56 -12.85 8.54
N GLN A 18 -2.38 -13.89 8.67
CA GLN A 18 -3.77 -13.81 8.26
C GLN A 18 -4.49 -12.74 9.11
N PRO A 19 -5.14 -11.75 8.47
CA PRO A 19 -5.91 -10.75 9.19
C PRO A 19 -7.21 -11.33 9.74
N ASP A 20 -7.79 -10.63 10.71
CA ASP A 20 -9.19 -10.88 11.12
C ASP A 20 -10.13 -10.73 9.91
N LYS A 21 -11.19 -11.53 9.86
CA LYS A 21 -12.19 -11.50 8.78
C LYS A 21 -12.85 -10.13 8.60
N ALA A 22 -12.97 -9.36 9.67
CA ALA A 22 -13.56 -8.01 9.63
C ALA A 22 -12.58 -6.93 9.17
N ARG A 23 -11.29 -7.23 9.08
CA ARG A 23 -10.26 -6.24 8.73
C ARG A 23 -10.32 -5.89 7.25
N PHE A 24 -10.06 -4.63 6.92
CA PHE A 24 -9.99 -4.20 5.53
C PHE A 24 -8.63 -4.62 4.94
N ALA A 25 -8.60 -5.84 4.42
CA ALA A 25 -7.41 -6.48 3.86
C ALA A 25 -7.74 -7.30 2.62
N THR A 26 -6.74 -7.60 1.81
CA THR A 26 -6.88 -8.49 0.65
C THR A 26 -5.71 -9.46 0.57
N GLU A 27 -5.99 -10.71 0.20
CA GLU A 27 -4.95 -11.69 -0.10
C GLU A 27 -4.32 -11.38 -1.45
N ILE A 28 -3.00 -11.52 -1.57
CA ILE A 28 -2.28 -11.25 -2.81
C ILE A 28 -2.24 -12.53 -3.67
N PRO A 29 -2.87 -12.54 -4.87
CA PRO A 29 -2.84 -13.71 -5.75
C PRO A 29 -1.43 -14.08 -6.18
N SER A 30 -1.14 -15.37 -6.41
CA SER A 30 0.20 -15.84 -6.78
C SER A 30 0.80 -15.17 -8.02
N ILE A 31 -0.02 -14.84 -9.00
CA ILE A 31 0.43 -14.10 -10.19
C ILE A 31 0.85 -12.66 -9.87
N GLU A 32 0.21 -12.03 -8.90
CA GLU A 32 0.51 -10.68 -8.45
C GLU A 32 1.73 -10.65 -7.54
N LYS A 33 1.93 -11.67 -6.69
CA LYS A 33 3.18 -11.84 -5.91
C LYS A 33 4.40 -11.86 -6.82
N ARG A 34 4.40 -12.70 -7.88
CA ARG A 34 5.48 -12.76 -8.88
C ARG A 34 5.74 -11.42 -9.58
N ARG A 35 4.69 -10.69 -9.95
CA ARG A 35 4.82 -9.37 -10.63
C ARG A 35 5.34 -8.27 -9.70
N ALA A 36 5.01 -8.38 -8.42
CA ALA A 36 5.46 -7.47 -7.37
C ALA A 36 6.86 -7.82 -6.83
N GLY A 37 7.51 -8.88 -7.33
CA GLY A 37 8.81 -9.32 -6.81
C GLY A 37 8.72 -9.92 -5.41
N LEU A 38 7.54 -10.39 -5.01
CA LEU A 38 7.29 -11.02 -3.71
C LEU A 38 7.43 -12.55 -3.81
N ASP A 39 7.72 -13.18 -2.68
CA ASP A 39 7.75 -14.64 -2.55
C ASP A 39 6.39 -15.25 -2.92
N ALA A 40 6.38 -16.11 -3.94
CA ALA A 40 5.17 -16.71 -4.49
C ALA A 40 4.64 -17.88 -3.64
N ASP A 41 5.44 -18.43 -2.73
CA ASP A 41 5.10 -19.58 -1.89
C ASP A 41 4.50 -19.13 -0.56
N LEU A 42 4.79 -17.89 -0.12
CA LEU A 42 4.18 -17.30 1.06
C LEU A 42 2.74 -16.83 0.79
N ARG A 43 1.84 -17.12 1.73
CA ARG A 43 0.51 -16.47 1.76
C ARG A 43 0.68 -15.03 2.26
N LEU A 44 0.38 -14.06 1.40
CA LEU A 44 0.61 -12.65 1.68
C LEU A 44 -0.68 -11.84 1.61
N TRP A 45 -0.77 -10.81 2.45
CA TRP A 45 -1.92 -9.93 2.58
C TRP A 45 -1.49 -8.47 2.49
N ILE A 46 -2.29 -7.65 1.81
CA ILE A 46 -2.21 -6.18 1.91
C ILE A 46 -3.23 -5.75 2.96
N ILE A 47 -2.79 -4.97 3.94
CA ILE A 47 -3.66 -4.43 4.99
C ILE A 47 -3.97 -2.96 4.68
N LEU A 48 -5.17 -2.66 4.20
CA LEU A 48 -5.52 -1.34 3.68
C LEU A 48 -5.86 -0.33 4.76
N ASP A 49 -6.39 -0.79 5.90
CA ASP A 49 -6.71 0.05 7.06
C ASP A 49 -5.51 0.39 7.97
N ALA A 50 -4.34 -0.17 7.70
CA ALA A 50 -3.10 0.10 8.42
C ALA A 50 -2.11 0.94 7.58
N PHE A 51 -2.64 1.76 6.68
CA PHE A 51 -1.83 2.55 5.77
C PHE A 51 -1.08 3.67 6.50
N ASN A 52 0.06 4.05 5.94
CA ASN A 52 0.82 5.23 6.35
C ASN A 52 0.85 6.23 5.19
N SER A 53 1.12 7.49 5.50
CA SER A 53 1.32 8.52 4.48
C SER A 53 2.61 9.32 4.71
N ASP A 54 3.21 9.77 3.61
CA ASP A 54 4.42 10.60 3.62
C ASP A 54 4.51 11.48 2.36
N VAL A 55 5.41 12.47 2.36
CA VAL A 55 5.61 13.40 1.25
C VAL A 55 6.98 13.15 0.61
N ILE A 56 6.97 12.79 -0.68
CA ILE A 56 8.19 12.56 -1.45
C ILE A 56 9.06 13.82 -1.47
N GLY A 57 10.36 13.66 -1.24
CA GLY A 57 11.34 14.75 -1.20
C GLY A 57 11.39 15.52 0.12
N ARG A 58 10.48 15.24 1.07
CA ARG A 58 10.49 15.80 2.42
C ARG A 58 10.58 14.73 3.51
N SER A 59 10.37 13.45 3.16
CA SER A 59 10.49 12.34 4.11
C SER A 59 11.93 12.15 4.59
N PHE A 60 12.09 11.94 5.89
CA PHE A 60 13.34 11.49 6.51
C PHE A 60 13.57 9.97 6.35
N TYR A 61 12.51 9.20 6.06
CA TYR A 61 12.54 7.74 6.05
C TYR A 61 12.58 7.11 4.65
N LEU A 62 12.22 7.86 3.60
CA LEU A 62 12.19 7.35 2.24
C LEU A 62 13.55 7.46 1.58
N GLU A 63 14.21 6.32 1.45
CA GLU A 63 15.39 6.18 0.62
C GLU A 63 14.99 5.90 -0.84
N PRO A 64 15.74 6.41 -1.84
CA PRO A 64 15.42 6.25 -3.25
C PRO A 64 15.80 4.85 -3.76
N GLU A 65 15.22 3.81 -3.18
CA GLU A 65 15.39 2.44 -3.65
C GLU A 65 14.54 2.15 -4.90
N PRO A 66 15.07 1.35 -5.85
CA PRO A 66 14.27 0.90 -6.98
C PRO A 66 13.11 0.01 -6.50
N PRO A 67 11.93 0.10 -7.12
CA PRO A 67 10.80 -0.74 -6.74
C PRO A 67 11.11 -2.22 -7.02
N LEU A 68 10.79 -3.10 -6.06
CA LEU A 68 10.91 -4.56 -6.21
C LEU A 68 10.11 -5.10 -7.40
N GLY A 69 8.95 -4.49 -7.67
CA GLY A 69 8.05 -4.88 -8.73
C GLY A 69 6.79 -4.03 -8.73
N ARG A 70 5.75 -4.50 -9.43
CA ARG A 70 4.47 -3.78 -9.51
C ARG A 70 3.27 -4.72 -9.59
N PHE A 71 2.21 -4.37 -8.86
CA PHE A 71 0.90 -4.98 -9.07
C PHE A 71 0.27 -4.53 -10.38
N ARG A 72 -0.54 -5.39 -11.01
CA ARG A 72 -1.36 -4.98 -12.15
C ARG A 72 -2.44 -4.02 -11.70
N LYS A 73 -2.72 -3.03 -12.55
CA LYS A 73 -3.84 -2.10 -12.38
C LYS A 73 -5.18 -2.83 -12.20
N ALA A 74 -5.41 -3.93 -12.92
CA ALA A 74 -6.65 -4.71 -12.80
C ALA A 74 -6.85 -5.32 -11.40
N PHE A 75 -5.77 -5.68 -10.71
CA PHE A 75 -5.82 -6.15 -9.34
C PHE A 75 -5.93 -4.99 -8.35
N PHE A 76 -5.10 -3.94 -8.53
CA PHE A 76 -4.91 -2.92 -7.51
C PHE A 76 -5.92 -1.76 -7.56
N LEU A 77 -6.42 -1.38 -8.74
CA LEU A 77 -7.34 -0.24 -8.87
C LEU A 77 -8.69 -0.44 -8.15
N PRO A 78 -9.32 -1.63 -8.16
CA PRO A 78 -10.55 -1.85 -7.39
C PRO A 78 -10.33 -1.62 -5.88
N LEU A 79 -9.21 -2.12 -5.34
CA LEU A 79 -8.83 -1.96 -3.94
C LEU A 79 -8.64 -0.47 -3.59
N LEU A 80 -7.94 0.27 -4.46
CA LEU A 80 -7.73 1.71 -4.28
C LEU A 80 -9.05 2.50 -4.31
N ARG A 81 -10.00 2.14 -5.16
CA ARG A 81 -11.31 2.79 -5.20
C ARG A 81 -12.08 2.58 -3.90
N GLU A 82 -12.07 1.36 -3.39
CA GLU A 82 -12.69 1.04 -2.11
C GLU A 82 -12.01 1.75 -0.94
N PHE A 83 -10.67 1.79 -0.94
CA PHE A 83 -9.91 2.57 0.02
C PHE A 83 -10.28 4.04 0.00
N VAL A 84 -10.33 4.68 -1.17
CA VAL A 84 -10.71 6.10 -1.29
C VAL A 84 -12.12 6.35 -0.77
N ALA A 85 -13.07 5.44 -1.05
CA ALA A 85 -14.44 5.55 -0.52
C ALA A 85 -14.50 5.45 1.01
N ARG A 86 -13.61 4.67 1.62
CA ARG A 86 -13.54 4.44 3.08
C ARG A 86 -12.57 5.34 3.81
N ARG A 87 -11.69 6.07 3.10
CA ARG A 87 -10.54 6.77 3.71
C ARG A 87 -10.92 7.69 4.87
N LYS A 88 -12.07 8.39 4.78
CA LYS A 88 -12.54 9.30 5.83
C LYS A 88 -12.83 8.62 7.17
N SER A 89 -13.09 7.31 7.18
CA SER A 89 -13.36 6.55 8.41
C SER A 89 -12.16 5.73 8.89
N LEU A 90 -11.01 5.80 8.22
CA LEU A 90 -9.81 5.07 8.59
C LEU A 90 -8.88 5.97 9.41
N ILE A 91 -8.14 5.36 10.34
CA ILE A 91 -7.10 6.05 11.11
C ILE A 91 -5.85 6.14 10.24
N GLU A 92 -5.43 7.36 9.91
CA GLU A 92 -4.21 7.64 9.14
C GLU A 92 -3.03 7.89 10.07
N ILE A 93 -1.91 7.18 9.86
CA ILE A 93 -0.64 7.49 10.53
C ILE A 93 0.21 8.31 9.54
N SER A 94 0.30 9.62 9.79
CA SER A 94 1.21 10.52 9.07
C SER A 94 2.64 10.37 9.58
N ARG A 95 3.59 10.15 8.67
CA ARG A 95 5.04 10.09 8.98
C ARG A 95 5.80 11.35 8.61
N PHE A 96 5.08 12.36 8.11
CA PHE A 96 5.63 13.69 7.90
C PHE A 96 5.98 14.31 9.26
N ARG A 97 7.24 14.70 9.44
CA ARG A 97 7.73 15.47 10.60
C ARG A 97 8.48 16.70 10.10
#